data_AF-A0A5C5YZY0-F1
#
_entry.id   AF-A0A5C5YZY0-F1
#
_cell.length_a   1.000
_cell.length_b   1.000
_cell.length_c   1.000
_cell.angle_alpha   90.00
_cell.angle_beta   90.00
_cell.angle_gamma   90.00
#
_symmetry.space_group_name_H-M   'P 1'
#
loop_
_entity.id
_entity.type
_entity.pdbx_description
1 polymer ?
#
loop_
_entity_poly.entity_id
_entity_poly.type
_entity_poly.pdbx_seq_one_letter_code
_entity_poly.pdbx_strand_id
1 'polypeptide(L)' 'MKFICNVRQVTDLAEGETAPPEPDMGYELRSIAGDNFEAGVVEYVVRRGDAIYARTTAGEEFAVTGKNAHVLVPLGF' A
#
# COMPACT_ATOMS: atom_id res chain seq x y z
N MET A 1 -15.27 7.54 -0.42
CA MET A 1 -14.24 6.50 -0.58
C MET A 1 -12.95 7.19 -0.96
N LYS A 2 -11.83 6.85 -0.33
CA LYS A 2 -10.50 7.40 -0.65
C LYS A 2 -9.73 6.38 -1.48
N PHE A 3 -8.88 6.87 -2.38
CA PHE A 3 -7.93 6.05 -3.11
C PHE A 3 -6.51 6.24 -2.57
N ILE A 4 -5.59 5.38 -2.97
CA ILE A 4 -4.19 5.42 -2.57
C ILE A 4 -3.55 6.80 -2.85
N CYS A 5 -3.83 7.43 -3.99
CA CYS A 5 -3.30 8.77 -4.32
C CYS A 5 -3.77 9.89 -3.37
N ASN A 6 -4.82 9.65 -2.58
CA ASN A 6 -5.31 10.59 -1.58
C ASN A 6 -4.61 10.44 -0.22
N VAL A 7 -3.82 9.38 -0.02
CA VAL A 7 -3.15 9.08 1.25
C VAL A 7 -1.71 9.60 1.20
N ARG A 8 -1.43 10.69 1.91
CA ARG A 8 -0.10 11.31 2.01
C ARG A 8 0.53 11.10 3.38
N GLN A 9 -0.29 10.94 4.41
CA GLN A 9 0.09 10.77 5.80
C GLN A 9 -0.73 9.64 6.42
N VAL A 10 -0.19 9.00 7.47
CA VAL A 10 -0.89 7.95 8.24
C VAL A 10 -2.26 8.44 8.72
N THR A 11 -2.34 9.69 9.15
CA THR A 11 -3.56 10.31 9.67
C THR A 11 -4.62 10.62 8.61
N ASP A 12 -4.29 10.48 7.32
CA ASP A 12 -5.27 10.60 6.24
C ASP A 12 -6.24 9.42 6.21
N LEU A 13 -5.93 8.33 6.93
CA LEU A 13 -6.82 7.21 7.18
C LEU A 13 -7.20 7.16 8.67
N ALA A 14 -8.47 6.88 8.97
CA ALA A 14 -8.89 6.47 10.31
C ALA A 14 -8.38 5.05 10.61
N GLU A 15 -8.34 4.67 11.89
CA GLU A 15 -7.94 3.31 12.29
C GLU A 15 -8.83 2.26 11.61
N GLY A 16 -8.21 1.32 10.88
CA GLY A 16 -8.91 0.30 10.10
C GLY A 16 -9.55 0.80 8.80
N GLU A 17 -9.48 2.09 8.47
CA GLU A 17 -9.94 2.62 7.17
C GLU A 17 -9.04 2.10 6.04
N THR A 18 -9.68 1.69 4.95
CA THR A 18 -9.00 1.17 3.75
C THR A 18 -9.08 2.15 2.59
N ALA A 19 -8.05 2.15 1.75
CA ALA A 19 -8.05 2.86 0.47
C ALA A 19 -7.58 1.91 -0.65
N PRO A 20 -8.44 1.56 -1.61
CA PRO A 20 -8.04 0.78 -2.79
C PRO A 20 -7.25 1.63 -3.80
N PRO A 21 -6.61 0.99 -4.79
CA PRO A 21 -6.11 1.67 -5.99
C PRO A 21 -7.21 2.43 -6.73
N GLU A 22 -6.80 3.41 -7.53
CA GLU A 22 -7.68 4.08 -8.49
C GLU A 22 -8.17 3.09 -9.57
N PRO A 23 -9.34 3.32 -10.22
CA PRO A 23 -9.93 2.35 -11.16
C PRO A 23 -9.01 1.87 -12.29
N ASP A 24 -8.09 2.71 -12.76
CA ASP A 24 -7.17 2.42 -13.87
C ASP A 24 -5.70 2.31 -13.41
N MET A 25 -5.50 2.10 -12.10
CA MET A 25 -4.18 2.01 -11.50
C MET A 25 -4.01 0.71 -10.71
N GLY A 26 -2.81 0.16 -10.77
CA GLY A 26 -2.34 -0.89 -9.88
C GLY A 26 -1.10 -0.43 -9.14
N TYR A 27 -0.74 -1.16 -8.10
CA TYR A 27 0.54 -0.95 -7.42
C TYR A 27 1.20 -2.30 -7.17
N GLU A 28 2.47 -2.40 -7.49
CA GLU A 28 3.34 -3.47 -6.99
C GLU A 28 4.06 -2.98 -5.72
N LEU A 29 4.55 -3.91 -4.92
CA LEU A 29 5.33 -3.61 -3.73
C LEU A 29 6.76 -4.03 -3.91
N ARG A 30 7.68 -3.17 -3.51
CA ARG A 30 9.11 -3.48 -3.45
C ARG A 30 9.67 -3.07 -2.10
N SER A 31 10.41 -3.94 -1.43
CA SER A 31 11.11 -3.58 -0.20
C SER A 31 12.16 -2.49 -0.48
N ILE A 32 12.32 -1.51 0.41
CA ILE A 32 13.43 -0.53 0.31
C ILE A 32 14.80 -1.22 0.35
N ALA A 33 14.91 -2.36 1.03
CA ALA A 33 16.17 -3.07 1.22
C ALA A 33 16.48 -4.11 0.13
N GLY A 34 15.55 -4.34 -0.80
CA GLY A 34 15.64 -5.42 -1.79
C GLY A 34 15.39 -4.96 -3.21
N ASP A 35 15.83 -5.78 -4.16
CA ASP A 35 15.68 -5.51 -5.60
C ASP A 35 14.43 -6.17 -6.21
N ASN A 36 13.76 -7.07 -5.47
CA ASN A 36 12.62 -7.86 -5.97
C ASN A 36 11.27 -7.26 -5.55
N PHE A 37 10.27 -7.49 -6.39
CA PHE A 37 8.88 -7.19 -6.10
C PHE A 37 8.22 -8.32 -5.32
N GLU A 38 7.32 -7.95 -4.41
CA GLU A 38 6.46 -8.88 -3.70
C GLU A 38 5.40 -9.49 -4.64
N ALA A 39 4.88 -10.65 -4.29
CA ALA A 39 3.91 -11.35 -5.11
C ALA A 39 2.54 -10.64 -5.14
N GLY A 40 2.03 -10.43 -6.35
CA GLY A 40 0.70 -9.84 -6.58
C GLY A 40 0.70 -8.31 -6.58
N VAL A 41 -0.47 -7.75 -6.89
CA VAL A 41 -0.71 -6.30 -6.85
C VAL A 41 -1.43 -5.92 -5.57
N VAL A 42 -1.36 -4.65 -5.18
CA VAL A 42 -2.05 -4.13 -3.99
C VAL A 42 -3.56 -4.07 -4.24
N GLU A 43 -4.33 -4.68 -3.34
CA GLU A 43 -5.80 -4.60 -3.32
C GLU A 43 -6.28 -3.35 -2.57
N TYR A 44 -5.62 -3.02 -1.46
CA TYR A 44 -5.85 -1.81 -0.68
C TYR A 44 -4.70 -1.54 0.27
N VAL A 45 -4.61 -0.29 0.73
CA VAL A 45 -3.85 0.06 1.94
C VAL A 45 -4.80 0.23 3.12
N VAL A 46 -4.31 -0.05 4.32
CA VAL A 46 -5.07 0.06 5.58
C VAL A 46 -4.21 0.67 6.67
N ARG A 47 -4.79 1.56 7.48
CA ARG A 47 -4.12 2.04 8.69
C ARG A 47 -4.28 1.05 9.84
N ARG A 48 -3.17 0.75 10.51
CA ARG A 48 -3.14 0.06 11.80
C ARG A 48 -2.17 0.77 12.74
N GLY A 49 -2.69 1.38 13.77
CA GLY A 49 -1.94 2.21 14.73
C GLY A 49 -1.32 3.44 14.07
N ASP A 50 0.01 3.53 14.11
CA ASP A 50 0.82 4.59 13.54
C ASP A 50 1.46 4.22 12.19
N ALA A 51 1.00 3.13 11.57
CA ALA A 51 1.50 2.65 10.30
C ALA A 51 0.38 2.38 9.28
N ILE A 52 0.75 2.45 8.00
CA ILE A 52 -0.05 1.98 6.87
C ILE A 52 0.55 0.66 6.38
N TYR A 53 -0.32 -0.30 6.11
CA TYR A 53 0.00 -1.59 5.50
C TYR A 53 -0.68 -1.70 4.15
N ALA A 54 -0.01 -2.32 3.18
CA ALA A 54 -0.59 -2.69 1.89
C ALA A 54 -0.89 -4.19 1.87
N ARG A 55 -2.12 -4.56 1.50
CA ARG A 55 -2.57 -5.94 1.28
C ARG A 55 -2.43 -6.28 -0.20
N THR A 56 -1.78 -7.39 -0.54
CA THR A 56 -1.66 -7.85 -1.92
C THR A 56 -2.74 -8.88 -2.27
N THR A 57 -2.99 -9.07 -3.58
CA THR A 57 -3.84 -10.13 -4.12
C THR A 57 -3.31 -11.54 -3.82
N ALA A 58 -2.02 -11.67 -3.46
CA ALA A 58 -1.44 -12.92 -2.97
C ALA A 58 -1.82 -13.23 -1.50
N GLY A 59 -2.45 -12.27 -0.81
CA GLY A 59 -2.89 -12.42 0.57
C GLY A 59 -1.82 -12.08 1.61
N GLU A 60 -0.77 -11.38 1.22
CA GLU A 60 0.29 -10.91 2.11
C GLU A 60 0.08 -9.45 2.49
N GLU A 61 0.64 -9.02 3.63
CA GLU A 61 0.59 -7.64 4.09
C GLU A 61 1.98 -7.11 4.40
N PHE A 62 2.26 -5.90 3.93
CA PHE A 62 3.56 -5.27 4.07
C PHE A 62 3.41 -3.83 4.57
N ALA A 63 4.26 -3.41 5.50
CA ALA A 63 4.26 -2.03 5.99
C ALA A 63 4.78 -1.10 4.88
N VAL A 64 4.04 -0.05 4.55
CA VAL A 64 4.45 0.97 3.56
C VAL A 64 4.85 2.30 4.22
N THR A 65 4.88 2.32 5.55
CA THR A 65 5.40 3.41 6.38
C THR A 65 6.29 2.87 7.48
N GLY A 66 7.26 3.67 7.92
CA GLY A 66 8.19 3.30 8.98
C GLY A 66 9.52 2.74 8.46
N LYS A 67 10.31 2.16 9.36
CA LYS A 67 11.64 1.64 9.03
C LYS A 67 11.52 0.33 8.26
N ASN A 68 12.30 0.18 7.17
CA ASN A 68 12.27 -0.98 6.26
C ASN A 68 10.92 -1.16 5.56
N ALA A 69 10.18 -0.08 5.34
CA ALA A 69 8.92 -0.11 4.61
C ALA A 69 9.10 -0.58 3.15
N HIS A 70 8.00 -1.02 2.57
CA HIS A 70 7.85 -1.26 1.16
C HIS A 70 7.40 0.02 0.44
N VAL A 71 7.82 0.16 -0.80
CA VAL A 71 7.43 1.25 -1.69
C VAL A 71 6.34 0.75 -2.62
N LEU A 72 5.27 1.53 -2.72
CA LEU A 72 4.23 1.36 -3.74
C LEU A 72 4.77 1.85 -5.08
N VAL A 73 4.84 0.96 -6.07
CA VAL A 73 5.27 1.27 -7.43
C VAL A 73 4.05 1.27 -8.35
N PRO A 74 3.69 2.41 -8.96
CA PRO A 74 2.48 2.51 -9.77
C PRO A 74 2.59 1.74 -11.08
N LEU A 75 1.52 1.03 -11.43
CA LEU A 75 1.27 0.44 -12.73
C LEU A 75 0.05 1.15 -13.34
N GLY A 76 0.20 1.72 -14.54
CA GLY A 76 -0.93 2.24 -15.31
C GLY A 76 -1.48 1.18 -16.25
N PHE A 77 -2.79 1.13 -16.42
CA PHE A 77 -3.49 0.18 -17.31
C PHE A 77 -4.21 0.87 -18.47
#